data_AF-A9D5A7-F1
#
_entry.id   AF-A9D5A7-F1
#
_cell.length_a   1.000
_cell.length_b   1.000
_cell.length_c   1.000
_cell.angle_alpha   90.00
_cell.angle_beta   90.00
_cell.angle_gamma   90.00
#
_symmetry.space_group_name_H-M   'P 1'
#
loop_
_entity.id
_entity.type
_entity.pdbx_description
1 polymer ?
#
loop_
_entity_poly.entity_id
_entity_poly.type
_entity_poly.pdbx_seq_one_letter_code
_entity_poly.pdbx_strand_id
1 'polypeptide(L)'
;MKKNPIAALACSIAFILPLSAAQAQSMSDADKQKMADNVVQADANGDAALTRGEFDLLLQLNAQDNLGRAAQVIRLGRQAMIFTRIDGDGNGLVTRQELQALAQ
;
A
#
# COMPACT_ATOMS: atom_id res chain seq x y z
N MET A 1 18.34 11.63 4.20
CA MET A 1 17.27 10.66 3.95
C MET A 1 16.44 11.20 2.80
N LYS A 2 16.52 10.58 1.61
CA LYS A 2 15.67 10.98 0.48
C LYS A 2 14.24 10.65 0.89
N LYS A 3 13.35 11.65 0.91
CA LYS A 3 11.94 11.44 1.24
C LYS A 3 11.33 10.69 0.07
N ASN A 4 11.20 9.37 0.17
CA ASN A 4 10.56 8.58 -0.88
C ASN A 4 9.14 9.07 -1.01
N PRO A 5 8.74 9.58 -2.19
CA PRO A 5 7.44 10.19 -2.33
C PRO A 5 6.37 9.13 -2.02
N ILE A 6 6.43 7.89 -2.52
CA ILE A 6 5.36 6.87 -2.29
C ILE A 6 5.00 6.71 -0.82
N ALA A 7 5.97 6.77 0.09
CA ALA A 7 5.77 6.61 1.53
C ALA A 7 4.70 7.56 2.10
N ALA A 8 4.63 8.80 1.62
CA ALA A 8 3.61 9.76 2.04
C ALA A 8 2.20 9.50 1.48
N LEU A 9 2.06 8.55 0.54
CA LEU A 9 0.78 8.12 -0.07
C LEU A 9 0.36 6.70 0.37
N ALA A 10 1.21 5.99 1.12
CA ALA A 10 0.96 4.65 1.65
C ALA A 10 -0.29 4.54 2.53
N CYS A 11 -0.74 5.65 3.13
CA CYS A 11 -1.98 5.72 3.93
C CYS A 11 -3.25 5.42 3.13
N SER A 12 -3.24 5.55 1.80
CA SER A 12 -4.44 5.42 0.97
C SER A 12 -4.78 3.96 0.62
N ILE A 13 -3.89 3.00 0.89
CA ILE A 13 -4.07 1.58 0.52
C ILE A 13 -5.05 0.85 1.49
N ALA A 14 -5.70 1.59 2.39
CA ALA A 14 -6.68 1.06 3.33
C ALA A 14 -8.04 0.70 2.69
N PHE A 15 -8.13 0.35 1.40
CA PHE A 15 -9.43 0.15 0.77
C PHE A 15 -9.43 -0.92 -0.33
N ILE A 16 -10.11 -2.02 -0.04
CA ILE A 16 -11.12 -2.51 -0.97
C ILE A 16 -12.39 -2.79 -0.16
N LEU A 17 -13.45 -2.04 -0.47
CA LEU A 17 -14.81 -1.91 0.11
C LEU A 17 -15.01 -0.57 0.83
N PRO A 18 -16.20 0.05 0.72
CA PRO A 18 -16.44 1.40 1.19
C PRO A 18 -16.32 1.42 2.71
N LEU A 19 -15.22 1.97 3.25
CA LEU A 19 -15.29 2.52 4.59
C LEU A 19 -16.33 3.63 4.52
N SER A 20 -17.31 3.54 5.40
CA SER A 20 -18.00 4.75 5.82
C SER A 20 -16.94 5.72 6.36
N ALA A 21 -17.10 7.03 6.14
CA ALA A 21 -16.13 8.06 6.54
C ALA A 21 -15.56 7.86 7.97
N ALA A 22 -16.35 7.30 8.89
CA ALA A 22 -15.93 6.94 10.25
C ALA A 22 -14.70 6.00 10.38
N GLN A 23 -14.39 5.17 9.38
CA GLN A 23 -13.31 4.18 9.47
C GLN A 23 -11.99 4.64 8.80
N ALA A 24 -12.02 5.69 7.96
CA ALA A 24 -10.79 6.24 7.35
C ALA A 24 -9.90 7.00 8.36
N GLN A 25 -10.46 7.31 9.53
CA GLN A 25 -9.82 8.11 10.59
C GLN A 25 -9.20 7.29 11.74
N SER A 26 -9.11 5.96 11.64
CA SER A 26 -8.57 5.10 12.71
C SER A 26 -7.22 4.44 12.40
N MET A 27 -6.34 5.14 11.68
CA MET A 27 -4.90 4.84 11.71
C MET A 27 -4.18 5.88 12.57
N SER A 28 -3.50 5.43 13.62
CA SER A 28 -2.68 6.28 14.48
C SER A 28 -1.56 6.90 13.65
N ASP A 29 -1.05 8.07 14.02
CA ASP A 29 0.09 8.66 13.31
C ASP A 29 1.33 7.74 13.32
N ALA A 30 1.45 6.91 14.37
CA ALA A 30 2.45 5.83 14.42
C ALA A 30 2.23 4.76 13.32
N ASP A 31 0.99 4.38 13.04
CA ASP A 31 0.66 3.39 12.00
C ASP A 31 0.91 3.95 10.61
N LYS A 32 0.64 5.24 10.41
CA LYS A 32 0.96 5.95 9.17
C LYS A 32 2.46 6.01 8.93
N GLN A 33 3.24 6.28 9.98
CA GLN A 33 4.69 6.30 9.92
C GLN A 33 5.24 4.91 9.59
N LYS A 34 4.77 3.85 10.25
CA LYS A 34 5.18 2.48 9.95
C LYS A 34 4.82 2.05 8.53
N MET A 35 3.63 2.39 8.04
CA MET A 35 3.26 2.11 6.65
C MET A 35 4.19 2.82 5.68
N ALA A 36 4.53 4.09 5.95
CA ALA A 36 5.48 4.84 5.14
C ALA A 36 6.86 4.14 5.13
N ASP A 37 7.36 3.72 6.30
CA ASP A 37 8.64 3.03 6.43
C ASP A 37 8.63 1.66 5.71
N ASN A 38 7.51 0.94 5.76
CA ASN A 38 7.32 -0.34 5.06
C ASN A 38 7.27 -0.18 3.54
N VAL A 39 6.70 0.91 3.03
CA VAL A 39 6.76 1.22 1.60
C VAL A 39 8.19 1.53 1.17
N VAL A 40 8.96 2.28 1.96
CA VAL A 40 10.37 2.54 1.67
C VAL A 40 11.20 1.27 1.69
N GLN A 41 10.93 0.35 2.61
CA GLN A 41 11.60 -0.95 2.65
C GLN A 41 11.22 -1.86 1.48
N ALA A 42 9.97 -1.79 1.04
CA ALA A 42 9.48 -2.59 -0.07
C ALA A 42 9.99 -2.09 -1.43
N ASP A 43 10.07 -0.78 -1.63
CA ASP A 43 10.63 -0.08 -2.81
C ASP A 43 12.17 -0.23 -2.84
N ALA A 44 12.63 -1.42 -3.20
CA ALA A 44 14.04 -1.81 -3.11
C ALA A 44 14.90 -1.09 -4.15
N ASN A 45 14.33 -0.77 -5.31
CA ASN A 45 15.03 -0.07 -6.38
C ASN A 45 14.94 1.48 -6.24
N GLY A 46 14.04 1.99 -5.39
CA GLY A 46 13.88 3.41 -5.11
C GLY A 46 13.28 4.20 -6.28
N ASP A 47 12.56 3.54 -7.19
CA ASP A 47 12.02 4.16 -8.41
C ASP A 47 10.67 4.86 -8.20
N ALA A 48 10.18 4.85 -6.96
CA ALA A 48 8.88 5.39 -6.60
C ALA A 48 7.69 4.68 -7.27
N ALA A 49 7.86 3.41 -7.65
CA ALA A 49 6.84 2.46 -8.03
C ALA A 49 7.02 1.14 -7.25
N LEU A 50 5.98 0.32 -7.20
CA LEU A 50 6.06 -1.03 -6.61
C LEU A 50 5.78 -2.04 -7.70
N THR A 51 6.78 -2.87 -8.01
CA THR A 51 6.57 -4.08 -8.80
C THR A 51 5.71 -5.08 -8.02
N ARG A 52 5.25 -6.13 -8.70
CA ARG A 52 4.51 -7.25 -8.08
C ARG A 52 5.24 -7.82 -6.85
N GLY A 53 6.56 -8.03 -6.95
CA GLY A 53 7.36 -8.59 -5.86
C GLY A 53 7.52 -7.63 -4.69
N GLU A 54 7.72 -6.35 -4.97
CA GLU A 54 7.82 -5.31 -3.95
C GLU A 54 6.48 -5.07 -3.25
N PHE A 55 5.37 -5.16 -3.99
CA PHE A 55 4.03 -5.11 -3.41
C PHE A 55 3.75 -6.29 -2.48
N ASP A 56 4.15 -7.51 -2.85
CA ASP A 56 4.03 -8.68 -1.99
C ASP A 56 4.87 -8.51 -0.70
N LEU A 57 6.08 -7.96 -0.81
CA LEU A 57 6.93 -7.62 0.33
C LEU A 57 6.27 -6.55 1.22
N LEU A 58 5.71 -5.49 0.63
CA LEU A 58 4.95 -4.47 1.36
C LEU A 58 3.81 -5.08 2.18
N LEU A 59 3.04 -5.99 1.57
CA LEU A 59 1.96 -6.67 2.29
C LEU A 59 2.49 -7.53 3.44
N GLN A 60 3.64 -8.19 3.28
CA GLN A 60 4.25 -8.97 4.35
C GLN A 60 4.73 -8.08 5.50
N LEU A 61 5.37 -6.95 5.21
CA LEU A 61 5.80 -5.98 6.21
C LEU A 61 4.59 -5.40 6.96
N ASN A 62 3.56 -4.97 6.24
CA ASN A 62 2.34 -4.46 6.83
C ASN A 62 1.59 -5.53 7.65
N ALA A 63 1.63 -6.80 7.23
CA ALA A 63 1.05 -7.89 8.00
C ALA A 63 1.82 -8.14 9.32
N GLN A 64 3.15 -8.04 9.31
CA GLN A 64 3.99 -8.16 10.50
C GLN A 64 3.73 -7.02 11.49
N ASP A 65 3.55 -5.80 11.00
CA ASP A 65 3.22 -4.63 11.82
C ASP A 65 1.73 -4.49 12.17
N ASN A 66 0.89 -5.44 11.77
CA ASN A 66 -0.57 -5.39 11.95
C ASN A 66 -1.24 -4.14 11.36
N LEU A 67 -0.73 -3.66 10.23
CA LEU A 67 -1.20 -2.46 9.53
C LEU A 67 -2.29 -2.80 8.52
N GLY A 68 -3.46 -2.16 8.69
CA GLY A 68 -4.59 -2.28 7.79
C GLY A 68 -5.07 -3.73 7.62
N ARG A 69 -5.32 -4.15 6.37
CA ARG A 69 -5.84 -5.48 6.03
C ARG A 69 -4.81 -6.39 5.36
N ALA A 70 -3.52 -6.03 5.41
CA ALA A 70 -2.47 -6.75 4.68
C ALA A 70 -2.39 -8.24 5.06
N ALA A 71 -2.47 -8.55 6.36
CA ALA A 71 -2.51 -9.93 6.86
C ALA A 71 -3.72 -10.72 6.30
N GLN A 72 -4.89 -10.07 6.17
CA GLN A 72 -6.08 -10.69 5.59
C GLN A 72 -5.93 -10.92 4.08
N VAL A 73 -5.32 -9.97 3.35
CA VAL A 73 -5.07 -10.11 1.91
C VAL A 73 -4.15 -11.29 1.63
N ILE A 74 -3.06 -11.42 2.39
CA ILE A 74 -2.13 -12.56 2.29
C ILE A 74 -2.83 -13.86 2.59
N ARG A 75 -3.57 -13.93 3.72
CA ARG A 75 -4.28 -15.14 4.13
C ARG A 75 -5.31 -15.61 3.10
N LEU A 76 -5.94 -14.68 2.40
CA LEU A 76 -6.94 -14.98 1.37
C LEU A 76 -6.33 -15.21 -0.03
N GLY A 77 -5.00 -15.09 -0.20
CA GLY A 77 -4.35 -15.22 -1.49
C GLY A 77 -4.78 -14.14 -2.50
N ARG A 78 -5.19 -12.95 -2.02
CA ARG A 78 -5.78 -11.90 -2.86
C ARG A 78 -4.78 -10.86 -3.34
N GLN A 79 -3.49 -10.98 -3.02
CA GLN A 79 -2.44 -10.01 -3.36
C GLN A 79 -2.51 -9.62 -4.84
N ALA A 80 -2.58 -10.65 -5.69
CA ALA A 80 -2.70 -10.53 -7.13
C ALA A 80 -3.86 -9.63 -7.59
N MET A 81 -5.03 -9.85 -7.00
CA MET A 81 -6.23 -9.10 -7.32
C MET A 81 -6.16 -7.67 -6.80
N ILE A 82 -5.62 -7.45 -5.60
CA ILE A 82 -5.41 -6.09 -5.08
C ILE A 82 -4.47 -5.33 -6.02
N PHE A 83 -3.35 -5.95 -6.37
CA PHE A 83 -2.36 -5.38 -7.27
C PHE A 83 -2.99 -4.94 -8.59
N THR A 84 -3.66 -5.86 -9.29
CA THR A 84 -4.32 -5.57 -10.58
C THR A 84 -5.47 -4.57 -10.47
N ARG A 85 -6.05 -4.38 -9.28
CA ARG A 85 -7.04 -3.32 -9.07
C ARG A 85 -6.41 -1.94 -8.94
N ILE A 86 -5.18 -1.88 -8.42
CA ILE A 86 -4.44 -0.63 -8.26
C ILE A 86 -3.71 -0.27 -9.54
N ASP A 87 -3.04 -1.23 -10.17
CA ASP A 87 -2.39 -1.15 -11.49
C ASP A 87 -3.46 -0.91 -12.58
N GLY A 88 -3.84 0.35 -12.74
CA GLY A 88 -4.98 0.78 -13.53
C GLY A 88 -4.66 0.91 -15.00
N ASP A 89 -3.38 1.13 -15.33
CA ASP A 89 -2.88 1.18 -16.70
C ASP A 89 -2.37 -0.19 -17.20
N GLY A 90 -2.22 -1.17 -16.30
CA GLY A 90 -1.84 -2.54 -16.61
C GLY A 90 -0.36 -2.69 -16.93
N ASN A 91 0.48 -1.75 -16.51
CA ASN A 91 1.91 -1.74 -16.78
C ASN A 91 2.72 -2.67 -15.85
N GLY A 92 2.07 -3.28 -14.85
CA GLY A 92 2.71 -4.19 -13.90
C GLY A 92 3.45 -3.49 -12.76
N LEU A 93 3.19 -2.21 -12.54
CA LEU A 93 3.73 -1.38 -11.48
C LEU A 93 2.58 -0.68 -10.75
N VAL A 94 2.77 -0.43 -9.47
CA VAL A 94 1.87 0.41 -8.68
C VAL A 94 2.59 1.70 -8.33
N THR A 95 2.14 2.79 -8.92
CA THR A 95 2.70 4.13 -8.74
C THR A 95 1.87 4.96 -7.76
N ARG A 96 2.45 6.08 -7.31
CA ARG A 96 1.69 7.08 -6.54
C ARG A 96 0.46 7.60 -7.26
N GLN A 97 0.53 7.78 -8.57
CA GLN A 97 -0.55 8.35 -9.36
C GLN A 97 -1.75 7.42 -9.38
N GLU A 98 -1.51 6.12 -9.48
CA GLU A 98 -2.55 5.09 -9.43
C GLU A 98 -3.15 4.96 -8.03
N LEU A 99 -2.32 5.03 -6.99
CA LEU A 99 -2.80 5.10 -5.60
C LEU A 99 -3.66 6.34 -5.33
N GLN A 100 -3.30 7.49 -5.92
CA GLN A 100 -4.11 8.71 -5.85
C GLN A 100 -5.41 8.58 -6.64
N ALA A 101 -5.37 7.98 -7.82
CA ALA A 101 -6.53 7.77 -8.67
C ALA A 101 -7.59 6.89 -7.99
N LEU A 102 -7.19 5.95 -7.13
CA LEU A 102 -8.10 5.15 -6.30
C LEU A 102 -8.71 5.90 -5.11
N ALA A 103 -8.10 7.01 -4.68
CA ALA A 103 -8.54 7.78 -3.52
C ALA A 103 -9.48 8.95 -3.87
N GLN A 104 -9.72 9.20 -5.16
CA GLN A 104 -10.70 10.17 -5.67
C GLN A 104 -12.07 9.53 -5.87
#